data_AF-A0A3Q8XZC5-F1
#
_entry.id   AF-A0A3Q8XZC5-F1
#
_cell.length_a   1.000
_cell.length_b   1.000
_cell.length_c   1.000
_cell.angle_alpha   90.00
_cell.angle_beta   90.00
_cell.angle_gamma   90.00
#
_symmetry.space_group_name_H-M   'P 1'
#
loop_
_entity.id
_entity.type
_entity.pdbx_description
1 polymer ?
#
loop_
_entity_poly.entity_id
_entity_poly.type
_entity_poly.pdbx_seq_one_letter_code
_entity_poly.pdbx_strand_id
1 'polypeptide(L)' 'MTDRSITTCDECGSTYFVESSAMASLCPECAFRLYRYPACEHQFKDSRCTACGWDGSRSKYIADIISRESS' A
#
# COMPACT_ATOMS: atom_id res chain seq x y z
N MET A 1 21.02 11.63 2.63
CA MET A 1 20.25 10.48 3.15
C MET A 1 18.84 10.97 3.31
N THR A 2 17.93 10.60 2.41
CA THR A 2 16.53 11.02 2.51
C THR A 2 15.88 10.11 3.55
N ASP A 3 15.76 10.60 4.78
CA ASP A 3 15.03 9.91 5.84
C ASP A 3 13.54 9.95 5.46
N ARG A 4 13.08 8.88 4.81
CA ARG A 4 11.68 8.72 4.45
C ARG A 4 10.94 8.25 5.68
N SER A 5 9.95 9.03 6.14
CA SER A 5 9.09 8.62 7.25
C SER A 5 8.36 7.33 6.89
N ILE A 6 8.59 6.27 7.67
CA ILE A 6 7.90 4.99 7.54
C ILE A 6 6.77 4.96 8.57
N THR A 7 5.60 4.51 8.16
CA THR A 7 4.48 4.22 9.05
C THR A 7 3.88 2.85 8.74
N THR A 8 2.93 2.41 9.55
CA THR A 8 2.19 1.15 9.37
C THR A 8 0.79 1.45 8.84
N CYS A 9 0.32 0.66 7.88
CA CYS A 9 -1.02 0.76 7.33
C CYS A 9 -2.05 0.21 8.34
N ASP A 10 -3.06 1.00 8.68
CA ASP A 10 -4.12 0.61 9.62
C ASP A 10 -4.99 -0.55 9.08
N GLU A 11 -5.07 -0.71 7.76
CA GLU A 11 -5.91 -1.73 7.12
C GLU A 11 -5.20 -3.07 6.96
N CYS A 12 -3.99 -3.07 6.42
CA CYS A 12 -3.27 -4.31 6.08
C CYS A 12 -2.06 -4.61 6.96
N GLY A 13 -1.66 -3.70 7.86
CA GLY A 13 -0.50 -3.87 8.73
C GLY A 13 0.87 -3.78 8.05
N SER A 14 0.94 -3.56 6.73
CA SER A 14 2.22 -3.36 6.03
C SER A 14 2.85 -2.03 6.44
N THR A 15 4.18 -2.02 6.55
CA THR A 15 4.95 -0.77 6.57
C THR A 15 4.98 -0.11 5.20
N TYR A 16 4.97 1.22 5.14
CA TYR A 16 5.08 1.99 3.89
C TYR A 16 5.65 3.39 4.15
N PHE A 17 6.09 4.08 3.09
CA PHE A 17 6.57 5.46 3.17
C PHE A 17 5.38 6.43 3.19
N VAL A 18 5.28 7.27 4.22
CA VAL A 18 4.15 8.22 4.38
C VAL A 18 3.98 9.11 3.15
N GLU A 19 5.08 9.61 2.58
CA GLU A 19 5.09 10.47 1.39
C GLU A 19 4.56 9.79 0.12
N SER A 20 4.54 8.45 0.08
CA SER A 20 4.12 7.69 -1.10
C SER A 20 2.61 7.47 -1.18
N SER A 21 1.86 7.80 -0.11
CA SER A 21 0.42 7.62 -0.04
C SER A 21 -0.30 8.96 0.06
N ALA A 22 -1.48 9.03 -0.55
CA ALA A 22 -2.40 10.15 -0.37
C ALA A 22 -3.01 10.20 1.04
N MET A 23 -2.90 9.12 1.82
CA MET A 23 -3.41 9.01 3.18
C MET A 23 -2.30 8.63 4.16
N ALA A 24 -2.20 9.38 5.26
CA ALA A 24 -1.16 9.19 6.28
C ALA A 24 -1.32 7.89 7.10
N SER A 25 -2.49 7.24 7.06
CA SER A 25 -2.79 6.00 7.78
C SER A 25 -2.88 4.76 6.88
N LEU A 26 -2.96 4.92 5.55
CA LEU A 26 -3.14 3.81 4.61
C LEU A 26 -1.98 3.73 3.62
N CYS A 27 -1.49 2.52 3.34
CA CYS A 27 -0.54 2.32 2.26
C CYS A 27 -1.19 2.62 0.89
N PRO A 28 -0.39 2.90 -0.16
CA PRO A 28 -0.94 3.26 -1.46
C PRO A 28 -1.87 2.22 -2.07
N GLU A 29 -1.63 0.92 -1.81
CA GLU A 29 -2.52 -0.14 -2.28
C GLU A 29 -3.89 -0.08 -1.60
N CYS A 30 -3.93 0.04 -0.26
CA CYS A 30 -5.20 0.11 0.47
C CYS A 30 -5.96 1.41 0.14
N ALA A 31 -5.24 2.54 0.04
CA ALA A 31 -5.82 3.82 -0.36
C ALA A 31 -6.45 3.76 -1.77
N PHE A 32 -5.78 3.12 -2.73
CA PHE A 32 -6.33 2.90 -4.07
C PHE A 32 -7.56 1.98 -4.04
N ARG A 33 -7.49 0.86 -3.34
CA ARG A 33 -8.59 -0.13 -3.32
C ARG A 33 -9.83 0.38 -2.61
N LEU A 34 -9.70 1.10 -1.50
CA LEU A 34 -10.82 1.60 -0.70
C LEU A 34 -11.39 2.92 -1.22
N TYR A 35 -10.53 3.84 -1.64
CA TYR A 35 -10.93 5.22 -1.95
C TYR A 35 -10.61 5.65 -3.38
N ARG A 36 -10.06 4.76 -4.21
CA ARG A 36 -9.69 5.03 -5.62
C ARG A 36 -8.65 6.14 -5.78
N TYR A 37 -7.80 6.36 -4.78
CA TYR A 37 -6.60 7.18 -4.93
C TYR A 37 -5.65 6.62 -5.99
N PRO A 38 -4.74 7.41 -6.57
CA PRO A 38 -3.79 6.91 -7.56
C PRO A 38 -3.06 5.65 -7.07
N ALA A 39 -3.10 4.60 -7.88
CA ALA A 39 -2.37 3.37 -7.60
C ALA A 39 -0.86 3.62 -7.67
N CYS A 40 -0.11 2.99 -6.77
CA CYS A 40 1.35 2.98 -6.88
C CYS A 40 1.76 1.89 -7.86
N GLU A 41 2.61 2.23 -8.82
CA GLU A 41 3.28 1.24 -9.67
C GLU A 41 4.33 0.51 -8.84
N HIS A 42 3.94 -0.62 -8.26
CA HIS A 42 4.78 -1.33 -7.32
C HIS A 42 6.01 -1.94 -7.99
N GLN A 43 7.19 -1.50 -7.54
CA GLN A 43 8.48 -2.01 -7.99
C GLN A 43 9.11 -2.81 -6.85
N PHE A 44 8.92 -4.12 -6.87
CA PHE A 44 9.41 -4.99 -5.79
C PHE A 44 10.90 -5.29 -5.93
N LYS A 45 11.64 -5.06 -4.85
CA LYS A 45 13.01 -5.51 -4.65
C LYS A 45 13.15 -5.98 -3.20
N ASP A 46 13.74 -7.15 -2.99
CA ASP A 46 13.91 -7.74 -1.64
C ASP A 46 12.59 -7.80 -0.83
N SER A 47 11.51 -8.23 -1.49
CA SER A 47 10.16 -8.39 -0.92
C SER A 47 9.46 -7.10 -0.46
N ARG A 48 9.98 -5.92 -0.84
CA ARG A 48 9.32 -4.63 -0.59
C ARG A 48 9.30 -3.77 -1.85
N CYS A 49 8.27 -2.96 -1.98
CA CYS A 49 8.21 -1.96 -3.03
C CYS A 49 9.25 -0.86 -2.76
N THR A 50 10.13 -0.59 -3.71
CA THR A 50 11.14 0.48 -3.59
C THR A 50 10.53 1.88 -3.63
N ALA A 51 9.34 2.01 -4.25
CA ALA A 51 8.64 3.28 -4.39
C ALA A 51 7.82 3.64 -3.14
N CYS A 52 7.09 2.68 -2.56
CA CYS A 52 6.19 2.94 -1.43
C CYS A 52 6.50 2.15 -0.15
N GLY A 53 7.45 1.22 -0.16
CA GLY A 53 7.81 0.40 1.01
C GLY A 53 6.83 -0.74 1.32
N TRP A 54 5.71 -0.82 0.62
CA TRP A 54 4.70 -1.87 0.78
C TRP A 54 5.29 -3.27 0.54
N ASP A 55 5.00 -4.21 1.42
CA ASP A 55 5.57 -5.58 1.40
C ASP A 55 4.68 -6.60 0.66
N GLY A 56 3.55 -6.16 0.10
CA GLY A 56 2.58 -7.04 -0.56
C GLY A 56 1.45 -7.51 0.36
N SER A 57 1.50 -7.20 1.67
CA SER A 57 0.46 -7.60 2.62
C SER A 57 -0.86 -6.89 2.34
N ARG A 58 -1.95 -7.64 2.42
CA ARG A 58 -3.33 -7.17 2.21
C ARG A 58 -4.22 -7.70 3.32
N SER A 59 -5.20 -6.90 3.73
CA SER A 59 -6.25 -7.40 4.61
C SER A 59 -7.18 -8.35 3.84
N LYS A 60 -7.91 -9.18 4.58
CA LYS A 60 -8.93 -10.07 3.99
C LYS A 60 -9.94 -9.28 3.15
N TYR A 61 -10.37 -8.12 3.65
CA TYR A 61 -11.32 -7.27 2.95
C TYR A 61 -10.79 -6.76 1.60
N ILE A 62 -9.53 -6.32 1.55
CA ILE A 62 -8.88 -5.90 0.30
C ILE A 62 -8.75 -7.08 -0.67
N ALA A 63 -8.41 -8.28 -0.18
CA ALA A 63 -8.35 -9.48 -1.01
C ALA A 63 -9.73 -9.84 -1.61
N ASP A 64 -10.80 -9.68 -0.82
CA ASP A 64 -12.18 -9.91 -1.27
C ASP A 64 -12.60 -8.88 -2.32
N ILE A 65 -12.21 -7.60 -2.20
CA ILE A 65 -12.47 -6.59 -3.24
C ILE A 65 -11.79 -6.99 -4.55
N ILE A 66 -10.50 -7.34 -4.50
CA ILE A 66 -9.72 -7.66 -5.70
C ILE A 66 -10.27 -8.89 -6.43
N SER A 67 -10.66 -9.93 -5.69
CA SER A 67 -11.23 -11.14 -6.29
C SER A 67 -12.54 -10.85 -7.03
N ARG A 68 -13.36 -9.94 -6.50
CA ARG A 68 -14.64 -9.52 -7.11
C ARG A 68 -14.46 -8.62 -8.32
N GLU A 69 -13.42 -7.79 -8.36
CA GLU A 69 -13.09 -6.92 -9.50
C GLU A 69 -12.55 -7.69 -10.71
N SER A 70 -12.13 -8.94 -10.53
CA SER A 70 -11.55 -9.78 -11.58
C SER A 70 -12.56 -10.71 -12.26
N SER A 71 -13.87 -10.57 -11.95
CA SER A 71 -14.97 -11.41 -12.46
C SER A 71 -15.87 -10.67 -13.47
#